data_AF-A0A6M3JHP7-F1
#
_entry.id   AF-A0A6M3JHP7-F1
#
_cell.length_a   1.000
_cell.length_b   1.000
_cell.length_c   1.000
_cell.angle_alpha   90.00
_cell.angle_beta   90.00
_cell.angle_gamma   90.00
#
_symmetry.space_group_name_H-M   'P 1'
#
loop_
_entity.id
_entity.type
_entity.pdbx_description
1 polymer ?
#
loop_
_entity_poly.entity_id
_entity_poly.type
_entity_poly.pdbx_seq_one_letter_code
_entity_poly.pdbx_strand_id
1 'polypeptide(L)'
;NPVVEDWTEDCVEKENDEKYNKCNSLLFVITSAMTGVYSIAEMVESCFLENKTVVYNIIPDGFDEGQMRSLKAVEKILKRNGALGFTGNDIKRLANILNN
;
A
#
# COMPACT_ATOMS: atom_id res chain seq x y z
N ASN A 1 -9.86 3.67 7.19
CA ASN A 1 -9.19 2.51 7.80
C ASN A 1 -10.06 1.30 7.48
N PRO A 2 -9.66 0.47 6.50
CA PRO A 2 -10.49 -0.64 6.01
C PRO A 2 -10.43 -1.90 6.90
N VAL A 3 -9.74 -1.84 8.05
CA VAL A 3 -9.68 -2.98 8.99
C VAL A 3 -11.05 -3.16 9.65
N VAL A 4 -11.75 -4.22 9.24
CA VAL A 4 -13.03 -4.68 9.79
C VAL A 4 -12.96 -6.21 10.01
N GLU A 5 -13.71 -6.73 10.97
CA GLU A 5 -13.73 -8.18 11.29
C GLU A 5 -14.38 -9.00 10.17
N ASP A 6 -15.43 -8.47 9.53
CA ASP A 6 -16.11 -9.06 8.38
C ASP A 6 -16.22 -8.03 7.24
N TRP A 7 -15.73 -8.41 6.05
CA TRP A 7 -15.77 -7.57 4.84
C TRP A 7 -17.17 -7.65 4.20
N THR A 8 -18.06 -6.74 4.61
CA THR A 8 -19.39 -6.61 4.01
C THR A 8 -19.35 -5.81 2.70
N GLU A 9 -20.34 -5.97 1.83
CA GLU A 9 -20.44 -5.21 0.55
C GLU A 9 -20.36 -3.69 0.78
N ASP A 10 -21.01 -3.18 1.83
CA ASP A 10 -20.96 -1.77 2.23
C ASP A 10 -19.55 -1.29 2.58
N CYS A 11 -18.71 -2.15 3.17
CA CYS A 11 -17.31 -1.83 3.46
C CYS A 11 -16.51 -1.62 2.16
N VAL A 12 -16.77 -2.45 1.15
CA VAL A 12 -16.13 -2.37 -0.17
C VAL A 12 -16.56 -1.12 -0.91
N GLU A 13 -17.86 -0.81 -0.90
CA GLU A 13 -18.38 0.41 -1.53
C GLU A 13 -17.77 1.67 -0.92
N LYS A 14 -17.70 1.72 0.42
CA LYS A 14 -17.09 2.84 1.12
C LYS A 14 -15.61 2.98 0.79
N GLU A 15 -14.86 1.87 0.77
CA GLU A 15 -13.44 1.90 0.42
C GLU A 15 -13.22 2.40 -1.02
N ASN A 16 -14.06 1.95 -1.96
CA ASN A 16 -14.03 2.41 -3.34
C ASN A 16 -14.37 3.90 -3.46
N ASP A 17 -15.39 4.39 -2.76
CA ASP A 17 -15.73 5.81 -2.78
C ASP A 17 -14.62 6.69 -2.20
N GLU A 18 -14.01 6.28 -1.08
CA GLU A 18 -12.84 6.97 -0.52
C GLU A 18 -11.68 6.97 -1.51
N LYS A 19 -11.35 5.80 -2.10
CA LYS A 19 -10.23 5.64 -3.03
C LYS A 19 -10.41 6.44 -4.32
N TYR A 20 -11.56 6.32 -4.98
CA TYR A 20 -11.78 6.90 -6.29
C TYR A 20 -12.24 8.36 -6.22
N ASN A 21 -13.08 8.73 -5.26
CA ASN A 21 -13.77 10.02 -5.28
C ASN A 21 -13.27 11.05 -4.26
N LYS A 22 -12.78 10.62 -3.08
CA LYS A 22 -12.51 11.57 -1.97
C LYS A 22 -11.02 11.77 -1.67
N CYS A 23 -10.22 10.72 -1.69
CA CYS A 23 -8.81 10.78 -1.30
C CYS A 23 -7.91 11.06 -2.49
N ASN A 24 -6.89 11.89 -2.28
CA ASN A 24 -5.85 12.15 -3.29
C ASN A 24 -4.60 11.27 -3.05
N SER A 25 -4.45 10.73 -1.85
CA SER A 25 -3.31 9.90 -1.45
C SER A 25 -3.78 8.56 -0.92
N LEU A 26 -3.09 7.48 -1.31
CA LEU A 26 -3.41 6.11 -0.93
C LEU A 26 -2.21 5.52 -0.18
N LEU A 27 -2.37 5.18 1.10
CA LEU A 27 -1.30 4.66 1.95
C LEU A 27 -1.40 3.14 2.09
N PHE A 28 -0.33 2.44 1.75
CA PHE A 28 -0.19 1.00 1.92
C PHE A 28 0.94 0.66 2.89
N VAL A 29 0.64 -0.14 3.92
CA VAL A 29 1.65 -0.68 4.84
C VAL A 29 1.63 -2.19 4.75
N ILE A 30 2.64 -2.76 4.10
CA ILE A 30 2.75 -4.19 3.84
C ILE A 30 3.60 -4.83 4.94
N THR A 31 3.05 -5.85 5.60
CA THR A 31 3.71 -6.58 6.70
C THR A 31 3.52 -8.08 6.52
N SER A 32 4.37 -8.87 7.16
CA SER A 32 4.28 -10.34 7.14
C SER A 32 3.02 -10.90 7.82
N ALA A 33 2.26 -10.06 8.54
CA ALA A 33 0.98 -10.45 9.14
C ALA A 33 -0.17 -10.52 8.12
N MET A 34 0.03 -10.07 6.88
CA MET A 34 -0.97 -10.23 5.83
C MET A 34 -1.27 -11.72 5.57
N THR A 35 -2.55 -12.08 5.47
CA THR A 35 -2.98 -13.46 5.17
C THR A 35 -3.19 -13.71 3.68
N GLY A 36 -3.14 -12.65 2.87
CA GLY A 36 -3.31 -12.70 1.42
C GLY A 36 -2.49 -11.62 0.72
N VAL A 37 -2.55 -11.62 -0.61
CA VAL A 37 -1.73 -10.74 -1.47
C VAL A 37 -2.52 -9.63 -2.16
N TYR A 38 -3.83 -9.53 -1.89
CA TYR A 38 -4.71 -8.57 -2.57
C TYR A 38 -4.23 -7.12 -2.40
N SER A 39 -3.88 -6.70 -1.18
CA SER A 39 -3.37 -5.35 -0.92
C SER A 39 -2.07 -5.02 -1.67
N ILE A 40 -1.26 -6.03 -2.04
CA ILE A 40 -0.09 -5.82 -2.91
C ILE A 40 -0.55 -5.56 -4.35
N ALA A 41 -1.50 -6.34 -4.86
CA ALA A 41 -2.04 -6.15 -6.20
C ALA A 41 -2.75 -4.79 -6.33
N GLU A 42 -3.57 -4.44 -5.35
CA GLU A 42 -4.27 -3.16 -5.25
C GLU A 42 -3.31 -1.97 -5.14
N MET A 43 -2.24 -2.10 -4.34
CA MET A 43 -1.19 -1.07 -4.27
C MET A 43 -0.56 -0.82 -5.64
N VAL A 44 -0.29 -1.88 -6.41
CA VAL A 44 0.28 -1.79 -7.76
C VAL A 44 -0.74 -1.19 -8.73
N GLU A 45 -1.99 -1.65 -8.73
CA GLU A 45 -3.07 -1.10 -9.56
C GLU A 45 -3.28 0.39 -9.29
N SER A 46 -3.23 0.78 -8.02
CA SER A 46 -3.42 2.16 -7.59
C SER A 46 -2.40 3.13 -8.20
N CYS A 47 -1.21 2.65 -8.57
CA CYS A 47 -0.21 3.47 -9.26
C CYS A 47 -0.61 3.88 -10.69
N PHE A 48 -1.63 3.23 -11.26
CA PHE A 48 -2.16 3.55 -12.59
C PHE A 48 -3.40 4.45 -12.53
N LEU A 49 -3.90 4.78 -11.33
CA LEU A 49 -5.02 5.70 -11.18
C LEU A 49 -4.56 7.14 -11.40
N GLU A 50 -5.29 7.85 -12.25
CA GLU A 50 -5.03 9.28 -12.48
C GLU A 50 -5.31 10.09 -11.21
N ASN A 51 -4.50 11.12 -10.98
CA ASN A 51 -4.64 12.07 -9.87
C ASN A 51 -4.57 11.43 -8.46
N LYS A 52 -3.92 10.27 -8.32
CA LYS A 52 -3.66 9.64 -7.01
C LYS A 52 -2.16 9.56 -6.73
N THR A 53 -1.78 9.90 -5.49
CA THR A 53 -0.44 9.70 -4.96
C THR A 53 -0.42 8.41 -4.15
N VAL A 54 0.23 7.38 -4.67
CA VAL A 54 0.45 6.14 -3.90
C VAL A 54 1.64 6.33 -2.96
N VAL A 55 1.41 6.08 -1.68
CA VAL A 55 2.43 6.08 -0.64
C VAL A 55 2.52 4.68 -0.05
N TYR A 56 3.72 4.14 0.12
CA TYR A 56 3.88 2.80 0.68
C TYR A 56 5.02 2.66 1.70
N ASN A 57 4.87 1.68 2.59
CA ASN A 57 5.96 1.13 3.38
C ASN A 57 5.88 -0.40 3.40
N ILE A 58 7.02 -1.06 3.17
CA ILE A 58 7.15 -2.51 3.33
C ILE A 58 7.98 -2.77 4.59
N ILE A 59 7.36 -3.34 5.62
CA ILE A 59 8.03 -3.70 6.86
C ILE A 59 8.64 -5.09 6.67
N PRO A 60 9.98 -5.23 6.61
CA PRO A 60 10.63 -6.50 6.29
C PRO A 60 10.47 -7.58 7.37
N ASP A 61 10.19 -7.18 8.62
CA ASP A 61 10.15 -8.12 9.74
C ASP A 61 9.11 -9.25 9.51
N GLY A 62 9.57 -10.49 9.63
CA GLY A 62 8.77 -11.71 9.47
C GLY A 62 8.64 -12.25 8.03
N PHE A 63 9.14 -11.53 7.02
CA PHE A 63 9.27 -12.09 5.67
C PHE A 63 10.57 -12.88 5.53
N ASP A 64 10.53 -13.98 4.78
CA ASP A 64 11.74 -14.71 4.39
C ASP A 64 12.52 -14.01 3.26
N GLU A 65 13.76 -14.45 3.00
CA GLU A 65 14.59 -13.85 1.95
C GLU A 65 13.99 -13.93 0.55
N GLY A 66 13.25 -15.00 0.23
CA GLY A 66 12.59 -15.19 -1.05
C GLY A 66 11.43 -14.20 -1.22
N GLN A 67 10.59 -14.06 -0.20
CA GLN A 67 9.53 -13.08 -0.13
C GLN A 67 10.09 -11.66 -0.26
N MET A 68 11.18 -11.35 0.45
CA MET A 68 11.84 -10.04 0.34
C MET A 68 12.42 -9.76 -1.05
N ARG A 69 12.94 -10.76 -1.77
CA ARG A 69 13.36 -10.58 -3.17
C ARG A 69 12.18 -10.23 -4.08
N SER A 70 11.05 -10.91 -3.91
CA SER A 70 9.82 -10.62 -4.66
C SER A 70 9.25 -9.24 -4.31
N LEU A 71 9.18 -8.87 -3.04
CA LEU A 71 8.71 -7.55 -2.60
C LEU A 71 9.61 -6.42 -3.08
N LYS A 72 10.93 -6.62 -3.15
CA LYS A 72 11.85 -5.66 -3.79
C LYS A 72 11.61 -5.52 -5.29
N ALA A 73 11.17 -6.57 -5.98
CA ALA A 73 10.79 -6.47 -7.39
C ALA A 73 9.50 -5.66 -7.54
N VAL A 74 8.51 -5.85 -6.66
CA VAL A 74 7.31 -5.00 -6.58
C VAL A 74 7.70 -3.54 -6.30
N GLU A 75 8.57 -3.28 -5.33
CA GLU A 75 9.05 -1.93 -4.98
C GLU A 75 9.62 -1.19 -6.21
N LYS A 76 10.35 -1.89 -7.09
CA LYS A 76 10.87 -1.32 -8.34
C LYS A 76 9.74 -0.91 -9.30
N ILE A 77 8.66 -1.70 -9.38
CA ILE A 77 7.49 -1.38 -10.19
C ILE A 77 6.80 -0.13 -9.63
N LEU A 78 6.60 -0.06 -8.32
CA LEU A 78 5.97 1.08 -7.64
C LEU A 78 6.73 2.38 -7.92
N LYS A 79 8.06 2.38 -7.68
CA LYS A 79 8.91 3.57 -7.90
C LYS A 79 8.93 4.01 -9.37
N ARG A 80 8.92 3.06 -10.31
CA ARG A 80 8.86 3.37 -11.75
C ARG A 80 7.56 4.09 -12.14
N ASN A 81 6.46 3.82 -11.42
CA ASN A 81 5.16 4.43 -11.64
C ASN A 81 4.87 5.59 -10.67
N GLY A 82 5.89 6.21 -10.08
CA GLY A 82 5.75 7.45 -9.31
C GLY A 82 5.28 7.29 -7.86
N ALA A 83 5.15 6.05 -7.34
CA ALA A 83 4.81 5.85 -5.93
C ALA A 83 5.94 6.28 -4.99
N LEU A 84 5.56 6.85 -3.84
CA LEU A 84 6.47 7.37 -2.83
C LEU A 84 6.55 6.41 -1.64
N GLY A 85 7.75 5.93 -1.30
CA GLY A 85 7.85 4.96 -0.21
C GLY A 85 9.22 4.30 -0.08
N PHE A 86 9.30 3.39 0.88
CA PHE A 86 10.52 2.63 1.15
C PHE A 86 10.21 1.28 1.81
N THR A 87 11.19 0.40 1.80
CA THR A 87 11.21 -0.81 2.63
C THR A 87 11.97 -0.51 3.93
N GLY A 88 11.34 -0.69 5.09
CA GLY A 88 11.98 -0.52 6.39
C GLY A 88 11.02 -0.45 7.59
N ASN A 89 11.60 -0.52 8.79
CA ASN A 89 10.84 -0.54 10.05
C ASN A 89 10.46 0.87 10.57
N ASP A 90 10.99 1.94 9.98
CA ASP A 90 10.74 3.31 10.43
C ASP A 90 9.46 3.89 9.83
N ILE A 91 8.31 3.53 10.39
CA ILE A 91 7.02 4.05 9.94
C ILE A 91 6.88 5.57 10.14
N LYS A 92 7.67 6.20 11.03
CA LYS A 92 7.57 7.66 11.27
C LYS A 92 8.00 8.45 10.04
N ARG A 93 8.92 7.90 9.25
CA ARG A 93 9.35 8.51 7.99
C ARG A 93 8.20 8.64 6.98
N LEU A 94 7.16 7.80 7.03
CA LEU A 94 5.97 7.96 6.18
C LEU A 94 5.23 9.26 6.44
N ALA A 95 5.15 9.72 7.70
CA ALA A 95 4.47 10.97 8.03
C ALA A 95 5.12 12.16 7.32
N ASN A 96 6.44 12.15 7.18
CA ASN A 96 7.16 13.19 6.43
C ASN A 96 6.86 13.12 4.93
N ILE A 97 6.62 11.94 4.36
CA ILE A 97 6.27 11.79 2.94
C ILE A 97 4.84 12.28 2.68
N LEU A 98 3.91 12.03 3.60
CA LEU A 98 2.51 12.42 3.46
C LEU A 98 2.25 13.92 3.65
N ASN A 99 3.10 14.60 4.42
CA ASN A 99 2.93 16.02 4.77
C ASN A 99 3.67 17.00 3.82
N ASN A 100 4.36 16.49 2.79
CA ASN A 100 5.00 17.29 1.74
C ASN A 100 4.17 17.28 0.46
#